data_AF-A0A7M2X068-F1
#
_entry.id   AF-A0A7M2X068-F1
#
_cell.length_a   1.000
_cell.length_b   1.000
_cell.length_c   1.000
_cell.angle_alpha   90.00
_cell.angle_beta   90.00
_cell.angle_gamma   90.00
#
_symmetry.space_group_name_H-M   'P 1'
#
loop_
_entity.id
_entity.type
_entity.pdbx_description
1 polymer ?
#
loop_
_entity_poly.entity_id
_entity_poly.type
_entity_poly.pdbx_seq_one_letter_code
_entity_poly.pdbx_strand_id
1 'polypeptide(L)'
;MFRTRTTLPVVLAALLAVSFVSVPVARAEDTPLAKAMEEMGDHYKALKKIIKDPAKNADSLALIDKSLAAAIISKQHMPKVIEKAAAGDKAKLIAGYRKAMAEVIATYCKLEIQLVEGKNEEAVETLKALHDLEEKGHEVYNP
;
A
#
# COMPACT_ATOMS: atom_id res chain seq x y z
N MET A 1 -64.47 51.74 -17.25
CA MET A 1 -64.49 51.37 -15.82
C MET A 1 -63.18 50.64 -15.54
N PHE A 2 -62.32 51.20 -14.69
CA PHE A 2 -61.00 50.67 -14.32
C PHE A 2 -61.10 49.57 -13.24
N ARG A 3 -60.11 48.66 -13.22
CA ARG A 3 -59.63 47.69 -12.19
C ARG A 3 -59.59 46.28 -12.79
N THR A 4 -58.59 45.41 -12.64
CA THR A 4 -57.34 45.31 -11.85
C THR A 4 -56.67 44.03 -12.40
N ARG A 5 -55.42 44.05 -12.86
CA ARG A 5 -54.18 43.67 -12.15
C ARG A 5 -54.03 42.15 -11.91
N THR A 6 -52.80 41.65 -12.17
CA THR A 6 -52.17 40.37 -11.75
C THR A 6 -52.61 39.11 -12.52
N THR A 7 -51.77 38.18 -12.99
CA THR A 7 -50.33 37.87 -12.81
C THR A 7 -49.94 36.78 -13.83
N LEU A 8 -48.73 36.84 -14.39
CA LEU A 8 -48.09 35.78 -15.17
C LEU A 8 -47.77 34.57 -14.26
N PRO A 9 -47.63 33.34 -14.80
CA PRO A 9 -46.25 32.84 -14.86
C PRO A 9 -45.90 32.03 -16.11
N VAL A 10 -44.66 32.24 -16.53
CA VAL A 10 -43.86 31.48 -17.49
C VAL A 10 -43.79 30.02 -17.05
N VAL A 11 -44.22 29.08 -17.90
CA VAL A 11 -44.00 27.64 -17.71
C VAL A 11 -42.75 27.26 -18.50
N LEU A 12 -41.61 27.20 -17.81
CA LEU A 12 -40.35 26.65 -18.31
C LEU A 12 -40.26 25.19 -17.85
N ALA A 13 -40.58 24.26 -18.74
CA ALA A 13 -40.45 22.83 -18.50
C ALA A 13 -38.98 22.41 -18.64
N ALA A 14 -38.29 22.27 -17.51
CA ALA A 14 -36.94 21.72 -17.43
C ALA A 14 -36.97 20.19 -17.50
N LEU A 15 -36.39 19.64 -18.57
CA LEU A 15 -36.05 18.22 -18.70
C LEU A 15 -35.05 17.82 -17.60
N LEU A 16 -35.48 16.96 -16.68
CA LEU A 16 -34.59 16.22 -15.77
C LEU A 16 -34.13 14.93 -16.47
N ALA A 17 -33.06 15.05 -17.26
CA ALA A 17 -32.26 13.91 -17.67
C ALA A 17 -31.41 13.47 -16.47
N VAL A 18 -31.81 12.36 -15.82
CA VAL A 18 -30.97 11.69 -14.82
C VAL A 18 -29.86 10.96 -15.58
N SER A 19 -28.76 11.66 -15.80
CA SER A 19 -27.53 11.05 -16.29
C SER A 19 -26.99 10.13 -15.21
N PHE A 20 -27.06 8.81 -15.44
CA PHE A 20 -26.26 7.83 -14.72
C PHE A 20 -24.79 8.14 -14.98
N VAL A 21 -24.16 8.88 -14.07
CA VAL A 21 -22.71 9.02 -14.05
C VAL A 21 -22.19 7.67 -13.56
N SER A 22 -21.73 6.84 -14.48
CA SER A 22 -20.89 5.69 -14.16
C SER A 22 -19.62 6.21 -13.49
N VAL A 23 -19.60 6.18 -12.15
CA VAL A 23 -18.39 6.40 -11.38
C VAL A 23 -17.45 5.23 -11.72
N PRO A 24 -16.27 5.49 -12.31
CA PRO A 24 -15.31 4.42 -12.52
C PRO A 24 -14.91 3.87 -11.15
N VAL A 25 -15.26 2.60 -10.91
CA VAL A 25 -14.70 1.83 -9.80
C VAL A 25 -13.21 1.69 -10.10
N ALA A 26 -12.38 2.56 -9.51
CA ALA A 26 -10.96 2.32 -9.44
C ALA A 26 -10.75 0.95 -8.79
N ARG A 27 -10.27 -0.03 -9.56
CA ARG A 27 -9.87 -1.33 -9.01
C ARG A 27 -8.83 -1.07 -7.93
N ALA A 28 -8.86 -1.86 -6.86
CA ALA A 28 -7.94 -1.72 -5.74
C ALA A 28 -6.44 -1.74 -6.14
N GLU A 29 -6.15 -2.29 -7.33
CA GLU A 29 -4.83 -2.50 -7.93
C GLU A 29 -4.11 -1.22 -8.39
N ASP A 30 -4.80 -0.08 -8.58
CA ASP A 30 -4.17 1.12 -9.15
C ASP A 30 -3.69 2.16 -8.12
N THR A 31 -3.63 1.81 -6.84
CA THR A 31 -3.09 2.72 -5.82
C THR A 31 -1.56 2.65 -5.75
N PRO A 32 -0.86 3.75 -5.41
CA PRO A 32 0.59 3.71 -5.17
C PRO A 32 1.00 2.70 -4.10
N LEU A 33 0.18 2.52 -3.06
CA LEU A 33 0.41 1.53 -2.00
C LEU A 33 0.33 0.09 -2.55
N ALA A 34 -0.71 -0.23 -3.32
CA ALA A 34 -0.89 -1.56 -3.90
C ALA A 34 0.30 -1.93 -4.81
N LYS A 35 0.73 -1.01 -5.66
CA LYS A 35 1.89 -1.20 -6.55
C LYS A 35 3.18 -1.43 -5.77
N ALA A 36 3.44 -0.60 -4.74
CA ALA A 36 4.63 -0.77 -3.91
C ALA A 36 4.64 -2.11 -3.16
N MET A 37 3.49 -2.58 -2.66
CA MET A 37 3.38 -3.89 -2.01
C MET A 37 3.54 -5.05 -2.99
N GLU A 38 2.97 -4.94 -4.21
CA GLU A 38 3.17 -5.92 -5.28
C GLU A 38 4.66 -6.02 -5.68
N GLU A 39 5.33 -4.89 -5.87
CA GLU A 39 6.76 -4.83 -6.15
C GLU A 39 7.57 -5.51 -5.04
N MET A 40 7.28 -5.23 -3.76
CA MET A 40 7.92 -5.91 -2.64
C MET A 40 7.72 -7.43 -2.70
N GLY A 41 6.51 -7.90 -2.98
CA GLY A 41 6.20 -9.32 -3.10
C GLY A 41 6.97 -10.01 -4.24
N ASP A 42 7.13 -9.33 -5.37
CA ASP A 42 7.89 -9.86 -6.50
C ASP A 42 9.39 -9.85 -6.26
N HIS A 43 9.93 -8.79 -5.64
CA HIS A 43 11.32 -8.76 -5.21
C HIS A 43 11.60 -9.86 -4.18
N TYR A 44 10.70 -10.09 -3.22
CA TYR A 44 10.82 -11.18 -2.26
C TYR A 44 10.89 -12.55 -2.95
N LYS A 45 9.99 -12.84 -3.89
CA LYS A 45 10.00 -14.09 -4.67
C LYS A 45 11.30 -14.26 -5.46
N ALA A 46 11.83 -13.19 -6.02
CA ALA A 46 13.11 -13.21 -6.73
C ALA A 46 14.27 -13.46 -5.76
N LEU A 47 14.31 -12.74 -4.64
CA LEU A 47 15.34 -12.84 -3.61
C LEU A 47 15.38 -14.26 -3.02
N LYS A 48 14.22 -14.85 -2.72
CA LYS A 48 14.10 -16.24 -2.23
C LYS A 48 14.81 -17.27 -3.11
N LYS A 49 14.91 -17.03 -4.42
CA LYS A 49 15.56 -17.95 -5.37
C LYS A 49 17.08 -17.84 -5.36
N ILE A 50 17.63 -16.67 -4.99
CA ILE A 50 19.05 -16.36 -5.18
C ILE A 50 19.81 -16.09 -3.88
N ILE A 51 19.12 -15.77 -2.77
CA ILE A 51 19.75 -15.29 -1.54
C ILE A 51 20.70 -16.30 -0.88
N LYS A 52 20.57 -17.60 -1.17
CA LYS A 52 21.45 -18.63 -0.63
C LYS A 52 22.82 -18.67 -1.34
N ASP A 53 22.91 -18.17 -2.56
CA ASP A 53 24.12 -18.25 -3.40
C ASP A 53 25.00 -16.98 -3.23
N PRO A 54 26.20 -17.09 -2.62
CA PRO A 54 27.11 -15.96 -2.47
C PRO A 54 27.52 -15.31 -3.80
N ALA A 55 27.57 -16.08 -4.89
CA ALA A 55 27.87 -15.54 -6.22
C ALA A 55 26.76 -14.60 -6.75
N LYS A 56 25.59 -14.64 -6.12
CA LYS A 56 24.42 -13.81 -6.41
C LYS A 56 24.20 -12.70 -5.39
N ASN A 57 25.17 -12.39 -4.52
CA ASN A 57 25.02 -11.33 -3.53
C ASN A 57 24.81 -9.95 -4.18
N ALA A 58 25.50 -9.65 -5.28
CA ALA A 58 25.28 -8.39 -6.01
C ALA A 58 23.83 -8.26 -6.51
N ASP A 59 23.29 -9.32 -7.12
CA ASP A 59 21.89 -9.36 -7.58
C ASP A 59 20.90 -9.27 -6.40
N SER A 60 21.22 -9.95 -5.29
CA SER A 60 20.42 -9.96 -4.07
C SER A 60 20.35 -8.59 -3.41
N LEU A 61 21.49 -7.89 -3.31
CA LEU A 61 21.57 -6.52 -2.78
C LEU A 61 20.74 -5.55 -3.63
N ALA A 62 20.82 -5.66 -4.96
CA ALA A 62 19.99 -4.83 -5.86
C ALA A 62 18.47 -5.07 -5.67
N LEU A 63 18.05 -6.29 -5.32
CA LEU A 63 16.65 -6.57 -4.97
C LEU A 63 16.27 -5.98 -3.60
N ILE A 64 17.19 -6.00 -2.63
CA ILE A 64 16.98 -5.39 -1.32
C ILE A 64 16.82 -3.87 -1.46
N ASP A 65 17.65 -3.20 -2.26
CA ASP A 65 17.54 -1.75 -2.52
C ASP A 65 16.17 -1.38 -3.08
N LYS A 66 15.69 -2.12 -4.09
CA LYS A 66 14.36 -1.91 -4.67
C LYS A 66 13.25 -2.17 -3.65
N SER A 67 13.41 -3.19 -2.81
CA SER A 67 12.45 -3.52 -1.77
C SER A 67 12.39 -2.45 -0.68
N LEU A 68 13.54 -1.87 -0.30
CA LEU A 68 13.62 -0.75 0.63
C LEU A 68 12.93 0.50 0.06
N ALA A 69 13.15 0.82 -1.22
CA ALA A 69 12.47 1.93 -1.88
C ALA A 69 10.94 1.74 -1.86
N ALA A 70 10.46 0.56 -2.23
CA ALA A 70 9.03 0.22 -2.19
C ALA A 70 8.47 0.25 -0.76
N ALA A 71 9.20 -0.26 0.24
CA ALA A 71 8.79 -0.20 1.64
C ALA A 71 8.68 1.25 2.17
N ILE A 72 9.56 2.14 1.74
CA ILE A 72 9.48 3.57 2.05
C ILE A 72 8.23 4.20 1.44
N ILE A 73 7.93 3.90 0.16
CA ILE A 73 6.71 4.36 -0.51
C ILE A 73 5.48 3.85 0.25
N SER A 74 5.40 2.55 0.52
CA SER A 74 4.30 1.94 1.27
C SER A 74 4.07 2.66 2.61
N LYS A 75 5.14 2.91 3.38
CA LYS A 75 5.08 3.61 4.67
C LYS A 75 4.53 5.04 4.58
N GLN A 76 4.64 5.70 3.42
CA GLN A 76 4.11 7.05 3.19
C GLN A 76 2.60 7.04 2.91
N HIS A 77 2.02 5.90 2.55
CA HIS A 77 0.60 5.75 2.29
C HIS A 77 -0.14 5.11 3.47
N MET A 78 -1.44 5.35 3.56
CA MET A 78 -2.28 4.77 4.60
C MET A 78 -3.15 3.65 4.00
N PRO A 79 -3.17 2.45 4.60
CA PRO A 79 -4.13 1.41 4.22
C PRO A 79 -5.58 1.87 4.40
N LYS A 80 -6.46 1.42 3.51
CA LYS A 80 -7.89 1.78 3.51
C LYS A 80 -8.60 1.44 4.82
N VAL A 81 -8.17 0.38 5.51
CA VAL A 81 -8.74 0.00 6.82
C VAL A 81 -8.53 1.10 7.86
N ILE A 82 -7.41 1.83 7.80
CA ILE A 82 -7.11 2.93 8.72
C ILE A 82 -7.89 4.18 8.33
N GLU A 83 -8.08 4.42 7.03
CA GLU A 83 -8.90 5.54 6.55
C GLU A 83 -10.35 5.43 7.05
N LYS A 84 -10.89 4.21 7.03
CA LYS A 84 -12.28 3.87 7.41
C LYS A 84 -12.49 3.61 8.90
N ALA A 85 -11.42 3.58 9.70
CA ALA A 85 -11.51 3.33 11.14
C ALA A 85 -12.21 4.47 11.89
N ALA A 86 -12.93 4.13 12.96
CA ALA A 86 -13.48 5.11 13.88
C ALA A 86 -12.37 5.95 14.53
N ALA A 87 -12.66 7.20 14.88
CA ALA A 87 -11.67 8.15 15.41
C ALA A 87 -10.91 7.63 16.65
N GLY A 88 -11.58 6.85 17.51
CA GLY A 88 -10.98 6.24 18.71
C GLY A 88 -9.91 5.18 18.41
N ASP A 89 -10.05 4.43 17.31
CA ASP A 89 -9.13 3.34 16.94
C ASP A 89 -8.06 3.79 15.94
N LYS A 90 -8.31 4.88 15.20
CA LYS A 90 -7.46 5.35 14.11
C LYS A 90 -6.03 5.64 14.56
N ALA A 91 -5.83 6.28 15.71
CA ALA A 91 -4.49 6.57 16.24
C ALA A 91 -3.67 5.29 16.52
N LYS A 92 -4.32 4.26 17.08
CA LYS A 92 -3.68 2.97 17.38
C LYS A 92 -3.30 2.24 16.09
N LEU A 93 -4.18 2.24 15.09
CA LEU A 93 -3.92 1.63 13.79
C LEU A 93 -2.79 2.34 13.03
N ILE A 94 -2.74 3.67 13.04
CA ILE A 94 -1.64 4.44 12.42
C ILE A 94 -0.30 4.09 13.09
N ALA A 95 -0.25 4.08 14.42
CA ALA A 95 0.96 3.76 15.15
C ALA A 95 1.43 2.33 14.88
N GLY A 96 0.49 1.37 14.89
CA GLY A 96 0.75 -0.03 14.57
C GLY A 96 1.29 -0.22 13.15
N TYR A 97 0.67 0.43 12.16
CA TYR A 97 1.10 0.34 10.76
C TYR A 97 2.51 0.92 10.57
N ARG A 98 2.77 2.09 11.14
CA ARG A 98 4.10 2.72 11.09
C ARG A 98 5.17 1.86 11.74
N LYS A 99 4.84 1.19 12.85
CA LYS A 99 5.73 0.24 13.51
C LYS A 99 6.00 -0.97 12.61
N ALA A 100 4.97 -1.62 12.08
CA ALA A 100 5.11 -2.77 11.20
C ALA A 100 5.98 -2.46 9.97
N MET A 101 5.73 -1.32 9.31
CA MET A 101 6.57 -0.88 8.18
C MET A 101 8.02 -0.58 8.59
N ALA A 102 8.25 -0.06 9.80
CA ALA A 102 9.60 0.14 10.30
C ALA A 102 10.33 -1.19 10.58
N GLU A 103 9.61 -2.21 11.07
CA GLU A 103 10.15 -3.56 11.28
C GLU A 103 10.49 -4.25 9.96
N VAL A 104 9.66 -4.07 8.92
CA VAL A 104 9.96 -4.53 7.55
C VAL A 104 11.26 -3.90 7.03
N ILE A 105 11.38 -2.57 7.12
CA ILE A 105 12.58 -1.83 6.68
C ILE A 105 13.82 -2.30 7.46
N ALA A 106 13.71 -2.42 8.78
CA ALA A 106 14.81 -2.89 9.62
C ALA A 106 15.26 -4.32 9.25
N THR A 107 14.31 -5.19 8.92
CA THR A 107 14.61 -6.56 8.48
C THR A 107 15.33 -6.58 7.12
N TYR A 108 14.96 -5.72 6.18
CA TYR A 108 15.70 -5.55 4.92
C TYR A 108 17.13 -5.04 5.14
N CYS A 109 17.34 -4.04 6.00
CA CYS A 109 18.69 -3.59 6.34
C CYS A 109 19.52 -4.70 7.02
N LYS A 110 18.89 -5.55 7.84
CA LYS A 110 19.56 -6.72 8.42
C LYS A 110 19.98 -7.72 7.34
N LEU A 111 19.13 -7.99 6.35
CA LEU A 111 19.48 -8.83 5.20
C LEU A 111 20.68 -8.26 4.43
N GLU A 112 20.69 -6.95 4.18
CA GLU A 112 21.79 -6.26 3.52
C GLU A 112 23.12 -6.49 4.25
N ILE A 113 23.13 -6.26 5.58
CA ILE A 113 24.31 -6.50 6.43
C ILE A 113 24.78 -7.95 6.31
N GLN A 114 23.86 -8.93 6.40
CA GLN A 114 24.21 -10.34 6.31
C GLN A 114 24.81 -10.71 4.96
N LEU A 115 24.30 -10.17 3.85
CA LEU A 115 24.84 -10.44 2.52
C LEU A 115 26.21 -9.78 2.32
N VAL A 116 26.42 -8.57 2.85
CA VAL A 116 27.74 -7.91 2.83
C VAL A 116 28.76 -8.69 3.66
N GLU A 117 28.33 -9.31 4.76
CA GLU A 117 29.17 -10.18 5.60
C GLU A 117 29.32 -11.61 5.07
N GLY A 118 28.69 -11.96 3.93
CA GLY A 118 28.73 -13.31 3.36
C GLY A 118 27.94 -14.36 4.14
N LYS A 119 27.05 -13.95 5.04
CA LYS A 119 26.23 -14.80 5.92
C LYS A 119 24.93 -15.23 5.24
N ASN A 120 25.03 -15.82 4.05
CA ASN A 120 23.88 -16.18 3.22
C ASN A 120 22.91 -17.17 3.90
N GLU A 121 23.40 -18.08 4.75
CA GLU A 121 22.53 -18.99 5.52
C GLU A 121 21.67 -18.24 6.54
N GLU A 122 22.25 -17.27 7.26
CA GLU A 122 21.50 -16.41 8.18
C GLU A 122 20.52 -15.47 7.44
N ALA A 123 20.90 -15.06 6.23
CA ALA A 123 20.05 -14.25 5.35
C ALA A 123 18.80 -15.03 4.92
N VAL A 124 18.90 -16.34 4.66
CA VAL A 124 17.74 -17.19 4.36
C VAL A 124 16.75 -17.22 5.54
N GLU A 125 17.22 -17.35 6.78
CA GLU A 125 16.34 -17.35 7.94
C GLU A 125 15.71 -15.98 8.19
N THR A 126 16.47 -14.91 7.98
CA THR A 126 15.97 -13.54 8.09
C THR A 126 14.92 -13.23 7.01
N LEU A 127 15.08 -13.80 5.80
CA LEU A 127 14.11 -13.66 4.71
C LEU A 127 12.80 -14.38 5.04
N LYS A 128 12.83 -15.53 5.74
CA LYS A 128 11.60 -16.18 6.23
C LYS A 128 10.91 -15.32 7.28
N ALA A 129 11.66 -14.78 8.24
CA ALA A 129 11.11 -13.89 9.26
C ALA A 129 10.46 -12.63 8.67
N LEU A 130 11.01 -12.11 7.56
CA LEU A 130 10.42 -11.02 6.81
C LEU A 130 9.03 -11.38 6.26
N HIS A 131 8.87 -12.59 5.73
CA HIS A 131 7.59 -13.08 5.25
C HIS A 131 6.56 -13.22 6.37
N ASP A 132 6.97 -13.74 7.53
CA ASP A 132 6.08 -13.82 8.70
C ASP A 132 5.62 -12.42 9.18
N LEU A 133 6.47 -11.41 9.05
CA LEU A 133 6.11 -10.02 9.35
C LEU A 133 5.09 -9.46 8.34
N GLU A 134 5.28 -9.77 7.05
CA GLU A 134 4.36 -9.40 5.97
C GLU A 134 2.97 -10.01 6.21
N GLU A 135 2.89 -11.32 6.46
CA GLU A 135 1.62 -12.02 6.70
C GLU A 135 0.86 -11.43 7.89
N LYS A 136 1.53 -11.23 9.04
CA LYS A 136 0.95 -10.58 10.22
C LYS A 136 0.47 -9.16 9.94
N GLY A 137 1.21 -8.43 9.09
CA GLY A 137 0.82 -7.10 8.64
C GLY A 137 -0.44 -7.14 7.77
N HIS A 138 -0.49 -8.06 6.80
CA HIS A 138 -1.62 -8.20 5.88
C HIS A 138 -2.91 -8.66 6.58
N GLU A 139 -2.83 -9.50 7.61
CA GLU A 139 -3.98 -9.88 8.44
C GLU A 139 -4.67 -8.67 9.08
N VAL A 140 -3.89 -7.66 9.48
CA VAL A 140 -4.39 -6.48 10.19
C VAL A 140 -4.72 -5.33 9.24
N TYR A 141 -3.87 -5.09 8.25
CA TYR A 141 -3.92 -3.87 7.44
C TYR A 141 -4.49 -4.05 6.04
N ASN A 142 -4.60 -5.30 5.55
CA ASN A 142 -5.08 -5.71 4.22
C ASN A 142 -5.09 -4.53 3.20
N PRO A 143 -3.89 -4.13 2.74
CA PRO A 143 -3.69 -2.86 2.02
C PRO A 143 -4.47 -2.76 0.70
#